data_AF-A0A6V7M524-F1
#
_entry.id   AF-A0A6V7M524-F1
#
_cell.length_a   1.000
_cell.length_b   1.000
_cell.length_c   1.000
_cell.angle_alpha   90.00
_cell.angle_beta   90.00
_cell.angle_gamma   90.00
#
_symmetry.space_group_name_H-M   'P 1'
#
loop_
_entity.id
_entity.type
_entity.pdbx_description
1 polymer ?
#
loop_
_entity_poly.entity_id
_entity_poly.type
_entity_poly.pdbx_seq_one_letter_code
_entity_poly.pdbx_strand_id
1 'polypeptide(L)'
;KSAYDGLNRVTFSGLLNCLDGVASTEARILFMTTNYLERLDPALIRPGRVDVKEYIGWCSSAQVEQMFLRFYRGPDEVKARELAKEFAASVMSFNKNVSPAQIQGFFMFHKNDPEKVLSNVAQIWELT
;
A
#
# COMPACT_ATOMS: atom_id res chain seq x y z
N LYS A 1 35.78 -16.62 17.74
CA LYS A 1 34.53 -17.14 17.12
C LYS A 1 33.37 -16.44 17.84
N SER A 2 32.66 -15.55 17.15
CA SER A 2 31.65 -14.70 17.79
C SER A 2 30.43 -15.54 18.16
N ALA A 3 29.78 -15.22 19.28
CA ALA A 3 28.63 -15.93 19.84
C ALA A 3 27.36 -15.94 18.97
N TYR A 4 27.44 -15.44 17.73
CA TYR A 4 26.32 -15.24 16.82
C TYR A 4 26.41 -16.09 15.54
N ASP A 5 27.47 -16.89 15.39
CA ASP A 5 27.67 -17.77 14.23
C ASP A 5 26.73 -19.00 14.33
N GLY A 6 25.46 -18.79 13.95
CA GLY A 6 24.37 -19.78 14.04
C GLY A 6 23.00 -19.22 14.46
N LEU A 7 22.92 -17.96 14.91
CA LEU A 7 21.67 -17.35 15.41
C LEU A 7 20.67 -16.91 14.32
N ASN A 8 21.02 -17.02 13.04
CA ASN A 8 20.19 -16.56 11.91
C ASN A 8 19.42 -17.71 11.24
N ARG A 9 18.64 -18.47 12.00
CA ARG A 9 17.65 -19.39 11.39
C ARG A 9 16.30 -19.19 12.03
N VAL A 10 15.55 -18.21 11.53
CA VAL A 10 14.10 -18.23 11.66
C VAL A 10 13.64 -19.53 10.99
N THR A 11 13.14 -20.46 11.79
CA THR A 11 12.56 -21.70 11.26
C THR A 11 11.07 -21.49 11.07
N PHE A 12 10.51 -22.13 10.05
CA PHE A 12 9.06 -22.08 9.81
C PHE A 12 8.28 -22.60 11.04
N SER A 13 8.72 -23.74 11.60
CA SER A 13 8.12 -24.29 12.83
C SER A 13 8.25 -23.35 14.04
N GLY A 14 9.39 -22.66 14.21
CA GLY A 14 9.58 -21.68 15.27
C GLY A 14 8.64 -20.49 15.15
N LEU A 15 8.45 -19.97 13.92
CA LEU A 15 7.48 -18.93 13.63
C LEU A 15 6.06 -19.38 13.99
N LEU A 16 5.65 -20.56 13.53
CA LEU A 16 4.31 -21.11 13.79
C LEU A 16 4.02 -21.21 15.30
N ASN A 17 4.94 -21.79 16.07
CA ASN A 17 4.79 -21.92 17.52
C ASN A 17 4.82 -20.57 18.26
N CYS A 18 5.47 -19.56 17.71
CA CYS A 18 5.42 -18.21 18.25
C CYS A 18 4.04 -17.56 18.06
N LEU A 19 3.33 -17.93 16.99
CA LEU A 19 2.02 -17.35 16.66
C LEU A 19 0.87 -17.93 17.49
N ASP A 20 0.74 -19.25 17.55
CA ASP A 20 -0.38 -19.97 18.18
C ASP A 20 0.08 -21.18 19.03
N GLY A 21 1.34 -21.20 19.46
CA GLY A 21 1.87 -22.27 20.31
C GLY A 21 1.38 -22.19 21.75
N VAL A 22 1.55 -23.28 22.51
CA VAL A 22 1.10 -23.39 23.92
C VAL A 22 1.71 -22.31 24.83
N ALA A 23 2.89 -21.79 24.47
CA ALA A 23 3.56 -20.71 25.19
C ALA A 23 3.30 -19.31 24.59
N SER A 24 2.35 -19.15 23.66
CA SER A 24 2.04 -17.86 23.06
C SER A 24 1.42 -16.92 24.09
N THR A 25 1.86 -15.68 24.12
CA THR A 25 1.32 -14.65 25.01
C THR A 25 -0.08 -14.20 24.56
N GLU A 26 -0.99 -14.05 25.51
CA GLU A 26 -2.32 -13.47 25.27
C GLU A 26 -2.26 -11.95 25.00
N ALA A 27 -3.40 -11.36 24.63
CA ALA A 27 -3.58 -9.92 24.42
C ALA A 27 -2.64 -9.27 23.36
N ARG A 28 -2.40 -9.98 22.24
CA ARG A 28 -1.57 -9.50 21.12
C ARG A 28 -2.38 -9.40 19.84
N ILE A 29 -2.18 -8.29 19.11
CA ILE A 29 -2.65 -8.13 17.73
C ILE A 29 -1.44 -8.25 16.80
N LEU A 30 -1.55 -9.10 15.78
CA LEU A 30 -0.51 -9.31 14.78
C LEU A 30 -0.99 -8.82 13.42
N PHE A 31 -0.13 -8.07 12.73
CA PHE A 31 -0.28 -7.77 11.31
C PHE A 31 0.79 -8.49 10.50
N MET A 32 0.37 -9.10 9.38
CA MET A 32 1.24 -9.73 8.41
C MET A 32 0.99 -9.09 7.04
N THR A 33 2.05 -8.93 6.25
CA THR A 33 1.95 -8.45 4.87
C THR A 33 2.72 -9.39 3.95
N THR A 34 2.20 -9.60 2.74
CA THR A 34 2.89 -10.36 1.70
C THR A 34 2.44 -9.82 0.33
N ASN A 35 3.36 -9.78 -0.62
CA ASN A 35 3.01 -9.52 -2.02
C ASN A 35 2.58 -10.80 -2.76
N TYR A 36 2.81 -11.98 -2.14
CA TYR A 36 2.62 -13.29 -2.75
C TYR A 36 1.87 -14.22 -1.78
N LEU A 37 0.55 -14.05 -1.70
CA LEU A 37 -0.30 -14.83 -0.79
C LEU A 37 -0.25 -16.34 -1.12
N GLU A 38 -0.16 -16.67 -2.41
CA GLU A 38 -0.11 -18.02 -2.96
C GLU A 38 1.15 -18.81 -2.56
N ARG A 39 2.19 -18.11 -2.08
CA ARG A 39 3.44 -18.74 -1.61
C ARG A 39 3.42 -19.09 -0.12
N LEU A 40 2.37 -18.68 0.60
CA LEU A 40 2.25 -18.99 2.02
C LEU A 40 1.72 -20.41 2.22
N ASP A 41 2.35 -21.14 3.13
CA ASP A 41 1.87 -22.44 3.58
C ASP A 41 0.48 -22.26 4.24
N PRO A 42 -0.53 -23.07 3.86
CA PRO A 42 -1.88 -22.99 4.44
C PRO A 42 -1.92 -23.08 5.97
N ALA A 43 -0.96 -23.79 6.58
CA ALA A 43 -0.85 -23.88 8.03
C ALA A 43 -0.55 -22.51 8.66
N LEU A 44 0.22 -21.64 8.00
CA LEU A 44 0.55 -20.30 8.51
C LEU A 44 -0.68 -19.39 8.60
N ILE A 45 -1.61 -19.50 7.65
CA ILE A 45 -2.74 -18.57 7.45
C ILE A 45 -4.11 -19.15 7.81
N ARG A 46 -4.14 -20.28 8.53
CA ARG A 46 -5.39 -20.90 9.01
C ARG A 46 -6.02 -20.05 10.15
N PRO A 47 -7.34 -20.21 10.40
CA PRO A 47 -8.00 -19.58 11.55
C PRO A 47 -7.28 -19.88 12.87
N GLY A 48 -7.19 -18.89 13.76
CA GLY A 48 -6.39 -18.92 15.00
C GLY A 48 -4.95 -18.40 14.84
N ARG A 49 -4.43 -18.29 13.61
CA ARG A 49 -3.19 -17.56 13.30
C ARG A 49 -3.47 -16.28 12.51
N VAL A 50 -4.33 -16.38 11.50
CA VAL A 50 -4.78 -15.26 10.67
C VAL A 50 -6.30 -15.36 10.50
N ASP A 51 -7.02 -14.48 11.19
CA ASP A 51 -8.49 -14.50 11.19
C ASP A 51 -9.09 -13.58 10.11
N VAL A 52 -8.37 -12.52 9.72
CA VAL A 52 -8.79 -11.55 8.71
C VAL A 52 -7.72 -11.46 7.62
N LYS A 53 -8.16 -11.53 6.36
CA LYS A 53 -7.29 -11.41 5.17
C LYS A 53 -7.89 -10.38 4.24
N GLU A 54 -7.17 -9.27 4.06
CA GLU A 54 -7.60 -8.17 3.18
C GLU A 54 -6.60 -7.95 2.06
N TYR A 55 -7.12 -7.73 0.85
CA TYR A 55 -6.29 -7.42 -0.32
C TYR A 55 -6.15 -5.91 -0.48
N ILE A 56 -4.89 -5.44 -0.54
CA ILE A 56 -4.56 -4.03 -0.80
C ILE A 56 -4.02 -3.92 -2.22
N GLY A 57 -4.89 -3.52 -3.14
CA GLY A 57 -4.60 -3.46 -4.57
C GLY A 57 -4.16 -2.10 -5.10
N TRP A 58 -4.21 -1.97 -6.43
CA TRP A 58 -4.00 -0.73 -7.17
C TRP A 58 -5.06 0.33 -6.84
N CYS A 59 -4.77 1.60 -7.13
CA CYS A 59 -5.70 2.67 -6.86
C CYS A 59 -6.97 2.56 -7.72
N SER A 60 -8.13 2.70 -7.08
CA SER A 60 -9.39 3.03 -7.75
C SER A 60 -9.48 4.53 -8.07
N SER A 61 -10.37 4.91 -8.97
CA SER A 61 -10.66 6.33 -9.27
C SER A 61 -10.95 7.15 -8.02
N ALA A 62 -11.74 6.60 -7.09
CA ALA A 62 -12.06 7.28 -5.83
C ALA A 62 -10.82 7.46 -4.95
N GLN A 63 -9.91 6.49 -4.90
CA GLN A 63 -8.66 6.62 -4.15
C GLN A 63 -7.76 7.70 -4.77
N VAL A 64 -7.65 7.77 -6.09
CA VAL A 64 -6.89 8.82 -6.79
C VAL A 64 -7.43 10.22 -6.46
N GLU A 65 -8.75 10.41 -6.54
CA GLU A 65 -9.41 11.67 -6.18
C GLU A 65 -9.12 12.06 -4.72
N GLN A 66 -9.26 11.11 -3.79
CA GLN A 66 -8.98 11.35 -2.36
C GLN A 66 -7.51 11.66 -2.10
N MET A 67 -6.58 11.02 -2.80
CA MET A 67 -5.16 11.34 -2.71
C MET A 67 -4.88 12.76 -3.18
N PHE A 68 -5.47 13.18 -4.29
CA PHE A 68 -5.34 14.55 -4.79
C PHE A 68 -5.82 15.57 -3.75
N LEU A 69 -7.04 15.39 -3.22
CA LEU A 69 -7.64 16.30 -2.24
C LEU A 69 -6.85 16.38 -0.93
N ARG A 70 -6.25 15.26 -0.51
CA ARG A 70 -5.42 15.24 0.71
C ARG A 70 -4.09 15.94 0.53
N PHE A 71 -3.53 15.84 -0.68
CA PHE A 71 -2.23 16.37 -1.01
C PHE A 71 -2.30 17.88 -1.33
N TYR A 72 -3.22 18.29 -2.19
CA TYR A 72 -3.45 19.68 -2.59
C TYR A 72 -4.60 20.29 -1.79
N ARG A 73 -4.32 20.66 -0.54
CA ARG A 73 -5.29 21.40 0.29
C ARG A 73 -5.26 22.88 -0.08
N GLY A 74 -6.40 23.42 -0.50
CA GLY A 74 -6.56 24.83 -0.84
C GLY A 74 -7.82 25.43 -0.23
N PRO A 75 -7.93 26.78 -0.20
CA PRO A 75 -9.11 27.47 0.33
C PRO A 75 -10.37 27.26 -0.52
N ASP A 76 -10.21 26.96 -1.81
CA ASP A 76 -11.31 26.69 -2.72
C ASP A 76 -11.55 25.17 -2.85
N GLU A 77 -12.43 24.65 -1.99
CA GLU A 77 -12.79 23.24 -1.99
C GLU A 77 -13.53 22.80 -3.25
N VAL A 78 -14.31 23.69 -3.86
CA VAL A 78 -15.10 23.35 -5.06
C VAL A 78 -14.17 23.11 -6.23
N LYS A 79 -13.26 24.05 -6.47
CA LYS A 79 -12.23 23.92 -7.52
C LYS A 79 -11.34 22.71 -7.27
N ALA A 80 -10.93 22.46 -6.02
CA ALA A 80 -10.10 21.30 -5.69
C ALA A 80 -10.81 19.96 -6.02
N ARG A 81 -12.12 19.85 -5.76
CA ARG A 81 -12.92 18.66 -6.09
C ARG A 81 -13.10 18.47 -7.60
N GLU A 82 -13.27 19.55 -8.36
CA GLU A 82 -13.35 19.47 -9.83
C GLU A 82 -12.03 18.98 -10.42
N LEU A 83 -10.91 19.57 -10.01
CA LEU A 83 -9.57 19.15 -10.44
C LEU A 83 -9.25 17.70 -10.04
N ALA A 84 -9.64 17.28 -8.83
CA ALA A 84 -9.42 15.92 -8.35
C ALA A 84 -10.17 14.88 -9.20
N LYS A 85 -11.41 15.19 -9.61
CA LYS A 85 -12.20 14.33 -10.49
C LYS A 85 -11.61 14.26 -11.88
N GLU A 86 -11.19 15.40 -12.44
CA GLU A 86 -10.55 15.47 -13.76
C GLU A 86 -9.23 14.69 -13.76
N PHE A 87 -8.41 14.86 -12.73
CA PHE A 87 -7.17 14.13 -12.57
C PHE A 87 -7.41 12.62 -12.47
N ALA A 88 -8.35 12.19 -11.63
CA ALA A 88 -8.69 10.78 -11.51
C ALA A 88 -9.20 10.18 -12.84
N ALA A 89 -10.07 10.90 -13.55
CA ALA A 89 -10.56 10.46 -14.87
C ALA A 89 -9.41 10.35 -15.90
N SER A 90 -8.50 11.33 -15.91
CA SER A 90 -7.32 11.32 -16.78
C SER A 90 -6.42 10.12 -16.48
N VAL A 91 -6.09 9.86 -15.20
CA VAL A 91 -5.30 8.69 -14.77
C VAL A 91 -5.96 7.38 -15.22
N MET A 92 -7.27 7.23 -15.02
CA MET A 92 -8.01 6.02 -15.40
C MET A 92 -8.05 5.80 -16.92
N SER A 93 -8.01 6.87 -17.72
CA SER A 93 -8.05 6.79 -19.18
C SER A 93 -6.83 6.09 -19.81
N PHE A 94 -5.69 6.03 -19.09
CA PHE A 94 -4.50 5.31 -19.54
C PHE A 94 -4.67 3.78 -19.52
N ASN A 95 -5.72 3.27 -18.86
CA ASN A 95 -5.98 1.83 -18.71
C ASN A 95 -4.76 1.04 -18.19
N LYS A 96 -4.01 1.65 -17.27
CA LYS A 96 -2.83 1.06 -16.62
C LYS A 96 -3.03 1.04 -15.11
N ASN A 97 -2.54 0.00 -14.46
CA ASN A 97 -2.49 -0.05 -13.01
C ASN A 97 -1.57 1.05 -12.48
N VAL A 98 -1.98 1.66 -11.37
CA VAL A 98 -1.21 2.69 -10.68
C VAL A 98 -1.26 2.45 -9.18
N SER A 99 -0.10 2.48 -8.53
CA SER A 99 0.02 2.35 -7.09
C SER A 99 -0.13 3.72 -6.40
N PRO A 100 -0.54 3.75 -5.12
CA PRO A 100 -0.48 4.96 -4.32
C PRO A 100 0.93 5.57 -4.28
N ALA A 101 1.98 4.73 -4.26
CA ALA A 101 3.36 5.20 -4.25
C ALA A 101 3.74 6.00 -5.51
N GLN A 102 3.31 5.55 -6.69
CA GLN A 102 3.55 6.27 -7.96
C GLN A 102 2.83 7.61 -7.98
N ILE A 103 1.55 7.66 -7.58
CA ILE A 103 0.80 8.92 -7.50
C ILE A 103 1.46 9.88 -6.52
N GLN A 104 1.86 9.40 -5.34
CA GLN A 104 2.53 10.22 -4.35
C GLN A 104 3.88 10.75 -4.88
N GLY A 105 4.68 9.90 -5.52
CA GLY A 105 5.94 10.30 -6.14
C GLY A 105 5.74 11.38 -7.19
N PHE A 106 4.76 11.19 -8.08
CA PHE A 106 4.37 12.19 -9.08
C PHE A 106 3.94 13.53 -8.45
N PHE A 107 3.11 13.51 -7.41
CA PHE A 107 2.72 14.72 -6.69
C PHE A 107 3.91 15.44 -6.04
N MET A 108 4.97 14.74 -5.64
CA MET A 108 6.18 15.38 -5.11
C MET A 108 6.89 16.27 -6.15
N PHE A 109 6.85 15.92 -7.44
CA PHE A 109 7.40 16.75 -8.51
C PHE A 109 6.54 17.99 -8.83
N HIS A 110 5.27 17.99 -8.42
CA HIS A 110 4.29 19.06 -8.65
C HIS A 110 3.73 19.65 -7.34
N LYS A 111 4.53 19.65 -6.27
CA LYS A 111 4.07 19.88 -4.88
C LYS A 111 3.13 21.07 -4.66
N ASN A 112 3.37 22.19 -5.33
CA ASN A 112 2.63 23.45 -5.14
C ASN A 112 1.78 23.84 -6.35
N ASP A 113 1.61 22.94 -7.33
CA ASP A 113 0.98 23.25 -8.61
C ASP A 113 -0.04 22.16 -8.99
N PRO A 114 -1.24 22.21 -8.39
CA PRO A 114 -2.30 21.22 -8.62
C PRO A 114 -2.89 21.26 -10.03
N GLU A 115 -2.69 22.33 -10.80
CA GLU A 115 -3.19 22.42 -12.17
C GLU A 115 -2.22 21.74 -13.14
N LYS A 116 -0.91 21.87 -12.88
CA LYS A 116 0.14 21.26 -13.71
C LYS A 116 0.11 19.74 -13.72
N VAL A 117 -0.45 19.09 -12.71
CA VAL A 117 -0.58 17.62 -12.71
C VAL A 117 -1.47 17.09 -13.84
N LEU A 118 -2.48 17.85 -14.29
CA LEU A 118 -3.40 17.44 -15.35
C LEU A 118 -2.71 17.36 -16.72
N SER A 119 -1.75 18.25 -16.97
CA SER A 119 -0.98 18.24 -18.22
C SER A 119 0.15 17.22 -18.23
N ASN A 120 0.49 16.62 -17.09
CA ASN A 120 1.67 15.76 -16.93
C ASN A 120 1.35 14.34 -16.43
N VAL A 121 0.08 13.89 -16.52
CA VAL A 121 -0.38 12.59 -16.00
C VAL A 121 0.43 11.40 -16.52
N ALA A 122 0.90 11.44 -17.77
CA ALA A 122 1.70 10.36 -18.36
C ALA A 122 2.99 10.06 -17.57
N GLN A 123 3.57 11.08 -16.91
CA GLN A 123 4.82 10.95 -16.15
C GLN A 123 4.69 10.03 -14.93
N ILE A 124 3.46 9.74 -14.46
CA ILE A 124 3.22 8.82 -13.34
C ILE A 124 3.90 7.45 -13.56
N TRP A 125 3.94 6.98 -14.81
CA TRP A 125 4.53 5.68 -15.17
C TRP A 125 5.97 5.77 -15.68
N GLU A 126 6.52 6.96 -15.83
CA GLU A 126 7.92 7.19 -16.25
C GLU A 126 8.86 7.29 -15.04
N LEU A 127 8.31 7.60 -13.87
CA LEU A 127 9.03 7.86 -12.63
C LEU A 127 9.37 6.59 -11.82
N THR A 128 9.50 5.43 -12.47
CA THR A 128 9.78 4.14 -11.83
C THR A 128 10.97 3.43 -12.42
#